data_AF-J0S931-F1
#
_entry.id   AF-J0S931-F1
#
_cell.length_a   1.000
_cell.length_b   1.000
_cell.length_c   1.000
_cell.angle_alpha   90.00
_cell.angle_beta   90.00
_cell.angle_gamma   90.00
#
_symmetry.space_group_name_H-M   'P 1'
#
loop_
_entity.id
_entity.type
_entity.pdbx_description
1 polymer ?
#
loop_
_entity_poly.entity_id
_entity_poly.type
_entity_poly.pdbx_seq_one_letter_code
_entity_poly.pdbx_strand_id
1 'polypeptide(L)'
;MPDLALIGWVECDGRRLSEDEVRVALSEDPYSALRFGGEFSFTYGEWRARDHFGIAPGDGPAGTLTRDGAVVGRVDPGYPAGDLEAAIVEAVAIRAVDGAAVALSGGVDSALVAALARLPCVVVGLEGSHDLVRALALAEVLGLSCEAVTVTEQEVEAALRAVVGVLGAPNPVDASIATTEYFVARWAGERGYRRILAGQGADELFGGYARYLESPDLAASLAAGVDDIPRQVARDGAVASLYGTAFSLPYLDLRVVAAARAIPPAEKVCGGVRKLPLREVAERHLPLEFASGEKKAMQYGSGIWKAIGHLSSKNGYKKSVQGYLTDMGRDMHGH
;
A
#
# COMPACT_ATOMS: atom_id res chain seq x y z
N MET A 1 -2.57 -26.06 24.64
CA MET A 1 -1.75 -25.31 23.65
C MET A 1 -2.12 -23.84 23.79
N PRO A 2 -1.17 -22.91 23.65
CA PRO A 2 -1.47 -21.48 23.61
C PRO A 2 -2.49 -21.20 22.51
N ASP A 3 -3.33 -20.18 22.71
CA ASP A 3 -4.20 -19.71 21.65
C ASP A 3 -3.40 -18.89 20.63
N LEU A 4 -3.73 -19.02 19.35
CA LEU A 4 -3.10 -18.27 18.26
C LEU A 4 -4.02 -17.12 17.88
N ALA A 5 -3.59 -15.89 18.19
CA ALA A 5 -4.26 -14.69 17.69
C ALA A 5 -3.52 -14.22 16.43
N LEU A 6 -4.03 -14.58 15.23
CA LEU A 6 -3.45 -14.21 13.94
C LEU A 6 -4.28 -13.09 13.28
N ILE A 7 -3.61 -11.99 12.91
CA ILE A 7 -4.15 -10.94 12.05
C ILE A 7 -3.49 -11.08 10.69
N GLY A 8 -4.29 -11.04 9.62
CA GLY A 8 -3.79 -11.10 8.25
C GLY A 8 -3.65 -12.53 7.74
N TRP A 9 -2.53 -12.83 7.09
CA TRP A 9 -2.29 -14.13 6.47
C TRP A 9 -0.79 -14.45 6.35
N VAL A 10 -0.47 -15.72 6.52
CA VAL A 10 0.89 -16.27 6.43
C VAL A 10 1.02 -17.11 5.16
N GLU A 11 2.20 -17.10 4.56
CA GLU A 11 2.59 -18.07 3.53
C GLU A 11 3.99 -18.62 3.78
N CYS A 12 4.24 -19.79 3.24
CA CYS A 12 5.58 -20.36 3.11
C CYS A 12 5.76 -20.86 1.68
N ASP A 13 6.82 -20.42 1.01
CA ASP A 13 7.23 -20.85 -0.33
C ASP A 13 6.10 -20.77 -1.37
N GLY A 14 5.34 -19.66 -1.35
CA GLY A 14 4.25 -19.38 -2.28
C GLY A 14 2.91 -20.03 -1.92
N ARG A 15 2.84 -20.78 -0.80
CA ARG A 15 1.61 -21.40 -0.33
C ARG A 15 1.08 -20.73 0.92
N ARG A 16 -0.16 -20.24 0.87
CA ARG A 16 -0.86 -19.74 2.07
C ARG A 16 -1.10 -20.88 3.05
N LEU A 17 -0.85 -20.57 4.33
CA LEU A 17 -1.11 -21.48 5.42
C LEU A 17 -2.49 -21.20 6.02
N SER A 18 -3.18 -22.26 6.44
CA SER A 18 -4.34 -22.14 7.33
C SER A 18 -3.89 -21.76 8.74
N GLU A 19 -4.81 -21.23 9.56
CA GLU A 19 -4.48 -20.91 10.96
C GLU A 19 -4.03 -22.16 11.75
N ASP A 20 -4.60 -23.33 11.45
CA ASP A 20 -4.20 -24.59 12.06
C ASP A 20 -2.78 -25.00 11.63
N GLU A 21 -2.41 -24.81 10.36
CA GLU A 21 -1.05 -25.06 9.88
C GLU A 21 -0.02 -24.12 10.53
N VAL A 22 -0.36 -22.84 10.69
CA VAL A 22 0.48 -21.88 11.43
C VAL A 22 0.62 -22.32 12.89
N ARG A 23 -0.49 -22.72 13.54
CA ARG A 23 -0.47 -23.19 14.93
C ARG A 23 0.41 -24.43 15.09
N VAL A 24 0.31 -25.39 14.17
CA VAL A 24 1.16 -26.60 14.16
C VAL A 24 2.62 -26.20 14.03
N ALA A 25 2.98 -25.38 13.04
CA ALA A 25 4.36 -24.94 12.83
C ALA A 25 4.95 -24.24 14.07
N LEU A 26 4.19 -23.33 14.70
CA LEU A 26 4.62 -22.63 15.91
C LEU A 26 4.70 -23.55 17.15
N SER A 27 3.87 -24.61 17.20
CA SER A 27 3.92 -25.59 18.29
C SER A 27 5.12 -26.53 18.20
N GLU A 28 5.59 -26.81 16.99
CA GLU A 28 6.77 -27.64 16.73
C GLU A 28 8.06 -26.81 16.92
N ASP A 29 8.11 -25.63 16.31
CA ASP A 29 9.23 -24.69 16.43
C ASP A 29 8.75 -23.23 16.22
N PRO A 30 8.67 -22.40 17.27
CA PRO A 30 8.34 -20.98 17.13
C PRO A 30 9.29 -20.20 16.21
N TYR A 31 10.54 -20.65 16.01
CA TYR A 31 11.47 -20.02 15.08
C TYR A 31 11.11 -20.24 13.60
N SER A 32 10.18 -21.16 13.29
CA SER A 32 9.60 -21.29 11.94
C SER A 32 9.01 -19.97 11.43
N ALA A 33 8.54 -19.10 12.35
CA ALA A 33 8.03 -17.77 12.03
C ALA A 33 9.05 -16.86 11.33
N LEU A 34 10.36 -17.10 11.50
CA LEU A 34 11.40 -16.34 10.80
C LEU A 34 11.37 -16.60 9.29
N ARG A 35 10.79 -17.72 8.84
CA ARG A 35 10.68 -18.13 7.44
C ARG A 35 9.32 -17.81 6.83
N PHE A 36 8.40 -17.23 7.58
CA PHE A 36 7.07 -16.86 7.10
C PHE A 36 7.14 -15.65 6.17
N GLY A 37 6.46 -15.75 5.04
CA GLY A 37 6.07 -14.61 4.23
C GLY A 37 4.62 -14.18 4.52
N GLY A 38 4.09 -13.33 3.65
CA GLY A 38 2.73 -12.82 3.75
C GLY A 38 2.65 -11.51 4.54
N GLU A 39 1.44 -11.20 5.01
CA GLU A 39 1.11 -9.94 5.67
C GLU A 39 0.40 -10.31 6.97
N PHE A 40 1.17 -10.40 8.05
CA PHE A 40 0.70 -10.98 9.29
C PHE A 40 1.23 -10.26 10.53
N SER A 41 0.41 -10.33 11.58
CA SER A 41 0.89 -10.22 12.96
C SER A 41 0.27 -11.33 13.78
N PHE A 42 1.03 -11.94 14.68
CA PHE A 42 0.46 -12.92 15.59
C PHE A 42 0.94 -12.77 17.02
N THR A 43 0.12 -13.29 17.94
CA THR A 43 0.53 -13.66 19.30
C THR A 43 0.26 -15.14 19.53
N TYR A 44 1.24 -15.86 20.09
CA TYR A 44 1.16 -17.28 20.43
C TYR A 44 1.88 -17.52 21.76
N GLY A 45 1.14 -17.46 22.88
CA GLY A 45 1.73 -17.45 24.22
C GLY A 45 2.63 -16.23 24.43
N GLU A 46 3.89 -16.47 24.77
CA GLU A 46 4.94 -15.45 24.93
C GLU A 46 5.55 -14.96 23.62
N TRP A 47 5.20 -15.58 22.49
CA TRP A 47 5.74 -15.27 21.17
C TRP A 47 4.87 -14.27 20.44
N ARG A 48 5.50 -13.28 19.81
CA ARG A 48 4.84 -12.34 18.91
C ARG A 48 5.68 -12.11 17.66
N ALA A 49 5.04 -11.97 16.52
CA ALA A 49 5.73 -11.57 15.30
C ALA A 49 4.92 -10.59 14.46
N ARG A 50 5.62 -9.83 13.62
CA ARG A 50 5.06 -9.02 12.53
C ARG A 50 5.81 -9.26 11.24
N ASP A 51 5.09 -9.20 10.13
CA ASP A 51 5.64 -9.26 8.78
C ASP A 51 6.73 -8.19 8.57
N HIS A 52 7.57 -8.41 7.55
CA HIS A 52 8.81 -7.66 7.33
C HIS A 52 8.63 -6.13 7.34
N PHE A 53 7.54 -5.64 6.73
CA PHE A 53 7.27 -4.21 6.62
C PHE A 53 6.27 -3.71 7.66
N GLY A 54 5.62 -4.61 8.41
CA GLY A 54 4.58 -4.26 9.36
C GLY A 54 3.30 -3.83 8.66
N ILE A 55 2.94 -4.52 7.57
CA ILE A 55 1.71 -4.28 6.80
C ILE A 55 0.50 -4.64 7.66
N ALA A 56 0.50 -5.82 8.29
CA ALA A 56 -0.57 -6.21 9.19
C ALA A 56 -0.41 -5.50 10.53
N PRO A 57 -1.44 -4.82 11.06
CA PRO A 57 -1.35 -4.11 12.33
C PRO A 57 -1.09 -5.12 13.46
N GLY A 58 -0.31 -4.69 14.45
CA GLY A 58 0.00 -5.52 15.61
C GLY A 58 1.09 -4.92 16.48
N ASP A 59 1.29 -5.56 17.62
CA ASP A 59 2.26 -5.13 18.61
C ASP A 59 3.69 -5.55 18.21
N GLY A 60 4.65 -4.72 18.61
CA GLY A 60 6.07 -4.97 18.41
C GLY A 60 6.63 -4.45 17.08
N PRO A 61 7.96 -4.49 16.91
CA PRO A 61 8.62 -3.94 15.73
C PRO A 61 8.32 -4.76 14.46
N ALA A 62 8.17 -4.07 13.32
CA ALA A 62 8.06 -4.71 12.01
C ALA A 62 9.26 -5.63 11.72
N GLY A 63 8.97 -6.77 11.09
CA GLY A 63 9.94 -7.76 10.66
C GLY A 63 10.68 -8.45 11.78
N THR A 64 10.07 -8.59 12.96
CA THR A 64 10.69 -9.26 14.11
C THR A 64 9.85 -10.40 14.64
N LEU A 65 10.54 -11.41 15.16
CA LEU A 65 10.01 -12.37 16.12
C LEU A 65 10.49 -11.94 17.51
N THR A 66 9.58 -11.88 18.47
CA THR A 66 9.86 -11.51 19.84
C THR A 66 9.37 -12.58 20.81
N ARG A 67 10.07 -12.70 21.93
CA ARG A 67 9.72 -13.57 23.06
C ARG A 67 9.85 -12.75 24.34
N ASP A 68 8.79 -12.68 25.15
CA ASP A 68 8.75 -11.86 26.36
C ASP A 68 9.17 -10.39 26.12
N GLY A 69 8.83 -9.86 24.94
CA GLY A 69 9.16 -8.49 24.52
C GLY A 69 10.59 -8.30 23.99
N ALA A 70 11.46 -9.31 24.08
CA ALA A 70 12.81 -9.27 23.50
C ALA A 70 12.81 -9.75 22.05
N VAL A 71 13.48 -9.02 21.14
CA VAL A 71 13.67 -9.45 19.75
C VAL A 71 14.64 -10.63 19.72
N VAL A 72 14.19 -11.76 19.16
CA VAL A 72 14.97 -13.00 19.06
C VAL A 72 15.28 -13.41 17.62
N GLY A 73 14.71 -12.72 16.63
CA GLY A 73 15.04 -12.93 15.22
C GLY A 73 14.33 -11.95 14.28
N ARG A 74 14.69 -12.00 13.00
CA ARG A 74 14.08 -11.21 11.93
C ARG A 74 13.25 -12.10 11.02
N VAL A 75 12.04 -11.65 10.70
CA VAL A 75 11.18 -12.32 9.73
C VAL A 75 11.70 -12.00 8.33
N ASP A 76 12.34 -13.00 7.73
CA ASP A 76 12.90 -12.95 6.39
C ASP A 76 13.00 -14.39 5.84
N PRO A 77 12.07 -14.81 4.96
CA PRO A 77 12.09 -16.11 4.30
C PRO A 77 13.37 -16.37 3.51
N GLY A 78 14.14 -15.33 3.17
CA GLY A 78 15.40 -15.45 2.43
C GLY A 78 15.20 -15.77 0.96
N TYR A 79 14.14 -15.25 0.33
CA TYR A 79 13.87 -15.48 -1.09
C TYR A 79 15.04 -14.97 -1.95
N PRO A 80 15.55 -15.77 -2.89
CA PRO A 80 16.61 -15.33 -3.78
C PRO A 80 16.09 -14.28 -4.76
N ALA A 81 16.99 -13.44 -5.28
CA ALA A 81 16.65 -12.58 -6.41
C ALA A 81 16.27 -13.46 -7.62
N GLY A 82 15.05 -13.28 -8.11
CA GLY A 82 14.49 -14.00 -9.25
C GLY A 82 14.05 -13.06 -10.37
N ASP A 83 13.32 -13.62 -11.35
CA ASP A 83 12.69 -12.82 -12.39
C ASP A 83 11.61 -11.89 -11.79
N LEU A 84 11.67 -10.61 -12.17
CA LEU A 84 10.80 -9.58 -11.61
C LEU A 84 9.32 -9.81 -11.98
N GLU A 85 9.05 -10.21 -13.22
CA GLU A 85 7.69 -10.47 -13.68
C GLU A 85 7.09 -11.65 -12.93
N ALA A 86 7.80 -12.77 -12.86
CA ALA A 86 7.37 -13.95 -12.11
C ALA A 86 7.09 -13.61 -10.63
N ALA A 87 7.96 -12.83 -9.99
CA ALA A 87 7.77 -12.39 -8.61
C ALA A 87 6.50 -11.54 -8.43
N ILE A 88 6.25 -10.58 -9.34
CA ILE A 88 5.03 -9.74 -9.28
C ILE A 88 3.77 -10.58 -9.52
N VAL A 89 3.79 -11.46 -10.53
CA VAL A 89 2.67 -12.35 -10.85
C VAL A 89 2.33 -13.23 -9.65
N GLU A 90 3.32 -13.84 -9.01
CA GLU A 90 3.12 -14.69 -7.84
C GLU A 90 2.63 -13.89 -6.63
N ALA A 91 3.21 -12.71 -6.39
CA ALA A 91 2.81 -11.82 -5.31
C ALA A 91 1.36 -11.34 -5.44
N VAL A 92 0.88 -11.08 -6.66
CA VAL A 92 -0.53 -10.74 -6.91
C VAL A 92 -1.41 -11.99 -6.77
N ALA A 93 -1.02 -13.12 -7.36
CA ALA A 93 -1.82 -14.35 -7.35
C ALA A 93 -2.12 -14.85 -5.93
N ILE A 94 -1.15 -14.82 -5.02
CA ILE A 94 -1.35 -15.26 -3.63
C ILE A 94 -2.30 -14.33 -2.84
N ARG A 95 -2.42 -13.07 -3.27
CA ARG A 95 -3.29 -12.05 -2.66
C ARG A 95 -4.69 -12.03 -3.25
N ALA A 96 -4.82 -12.39 -4.53
CA ALA A 96 -6.06 -12.37 -5.30
C ALA A 96 -6.98 -13.56 -4.94
N VAL A 97 -7.69 -13.42 -3.82
CA VAL A 97 -8.65 -14.42 -3.32
C VAL A 97 -10.06 -13.85 -3.22
N ASP A 98 -11.04 -14.71 -3.03
CA ASP A 98 -12.42 -14.30 -2.78
C ASP A 98 -12.52 -13.34 -1.59
N GLY A 99 -13.34 -12.30 -1.74
CA GLY A 99 -13.48 -11.23 -0.74
C GLY A 99 -12.37 -10.18 -0.75
N ALA A 100 -11.48 -10.22 -1.75
CA ALA A 100 -10.54 -9.14 -2.06
C ALA A 100 -11.03 -8.25 -3.23
N ALA A 101 -10.56 -7.01 -3.24
CA ALA A 101 -10.76 -6.04 -4.31
C ALA A 101 -9.45 -5.32 -4.65
N VAL A 102 -9.41 -4.54 -5.73
CA VAL A 102 -8.23 -3.76 -6.14
C VAL A 102 -8.53 -2.26 -6.08
N ALA A 103 -7.63 -1.51 -5.45
CA ALA A 103 -7.60 -0.06 -5.55
C ALA A 103 -6.96 0.34 -6.88
N LEU A 104 -7.77 0.74 -7.86
CA LEU A 104 -7.32 1.18 -9.17
C LEU A 104 -7.14 2.71 -9.19
N SER A 105 -6.11 3.17 -9.89
CA SER A 105 -5.84 4.59 -10.11
C SER A 105 -5.39 4.82 -11.53
N GLY A 106 -5.06 6.07 -11.88
CA GLY A 106 -4.46 6.40 -13.16
C GLY A 106 -3.00 5.98 -13.30
N GLY A 107 -2.42 5.21 -12.37
CA GLY A 107 -1.00 4.83 -12.40
C GLY A 107 -0.74 3.44 -12.97
N VAL A 108 0.44 3.22 -13.55
CA VAL A 108 0.87 1.88 -14.02
C VAL A 108 0.95 0.85 -12.87
N ASP A 109 1.19 1.30 -11.64
CA ASP A 109 1.43 0.42 -10.49
C ASP A 109 0.15 -0.35 -10.11
N SER A 110 -0.97 0.36 -9.95
CA SER A 110 -2.28 -0.22 -9.69
C SER A 110 -2.89 -0.87 -10.94
N ALA A 111 -2.59 -0.35 -12.14
CA ALA A 111 -3.01 -0.93 -13.40
C ALA A 111 -2.48 -2.36 -13.60
N LEU A 112 -1.18 -2.59 -13.34
CA LEU A 112 -0.59 -3.92 -13.43
C LEU A 112 -1.19 -4.86 -12.39
N VAL A 113 -1.38 -4.40 -11.14
CA VAL A 113 -2.04 -5.19 -10.09
C VAL A 113 -3.46 -5.58 -10.50
N ALA A 114 -4.25 -4.65 -11.07
CA ALA A 114 -5.62 -4.92 -11.50
C ALA A 114 -5.68 -5.91 -12.67
N ALA A 115 -4.79 -5.76 -13.65
CA ALA A 115 -4.72 -6.66 -14.81
C ALA A 115 -4.38 -8.11 -14.41
N LEU A 116 -3.47 -8.27 -13.45
CA LEU A 116 -3.07 -9.58 -12.93
C LEU A 116 -4.11 -10.19 -11.98
N ALA A 117 -4.67 -9.39 -11.07
CA ALA A 117 -5.61 -9.88 -10.06
C ALA A 117 -6.99 -10.22 -10.63
N ARG A 118 -7.46 -9.44 -11.62
CA ARG A 118 -8.79 -9.56 -12.24
C ARG A 118 -9.95 -9.59 -11.25
N LEU A 119 -9.81 -8.85 -10.14
CA LEU A 119 -10.81 -8.70 -9.10
C LEU A 119 -11.69 -7.45 -9.31
N PRO A 120 -12.82 -7.31 -8.59
CA PRO A 120 -13.55 -6.05 -8.52
C PRO A 120 -12.63 -4.88 -8.15
N CYS A 121 -12.71 -3.81 -8.92
CA CYS A 121 -11.86 -2.63 -8.78
C CYS A 121 -12.69 -1.44 -8.28
N VAL A 122 -12.02 -0.55 -7.57
CA VAL A 122 -12.55 0.79 -7.24
C VAL A 122 -11.56 1.85 -7.67
N VAL A 123 -12.07 2.94 -8.24
CA VAL A 123 -11.32 4.18 -8.42
C VAL A 123 -12.03 5.31 -7.67
N VAL A 124 -11.26 6.15 -6.99
CA VAL A 124 -11.74 7.30 -6.23
C VAL A 124 -11.23 8.59 -6.86
N GLY A 125 -12.08 9.60 -6.97
CA GLY A 125 -11.65 10.95 -7.29
C GLY A 125 -12.78 11.97 -7.29
N LEU A 126 -12.43 13.23 -7.46
CA LEU A 126 -13.43 14.26 -7.77
C LEU A 126 -13.92 14.11 -9.21
N GLU A 127 -15.10 14.66 -9.48
CA GLU A 127 -15.71 14.69 -10.81
C GLU A 127 -14.70 15.16 -11.89
N GLY A 128 -14.60 14.41 -12.98
CA GLY A 128 -13.66 14.69 -14.08
C GLY A 128 -12.17 14.58 -13.74
N SER A 129 -11.80 14.01 -12.59
CA SER A 129 -10.40 13.82 -12.20
C SER A 129 -9.67 12.85 -13.15
N HIS A 130 -8.34 13.02 -13.25
CA HIS A 130 -7.51 12.24 -14.16
C HIS A 130 -7.57 10.73 -13.84
N ASP A 131 -7.55 10.38 -12.55
CA ASP A 131 -7.58 8.98 -12.14
C ASP A 131 -8.90 8.31 -12.50
N LEU A 132 -10.06 8.97 -12.28
CA LEU A 132 -11.36 8.43 -12.70
C LEU A 132 -11.38 8.13 -14.21
N VAL A 133 -11.02 9.11 -15.03
CA VAL A 133 -11.03 8.96 -16.50
C VAL A 133 -10.11 7.82 -16.94
N ARG A 134 -8.88 7.79 -16.43
CA ARG A 134 -7.87 6.81 -16.88
C ARG A 134 -8.16 5.41 -16.36
N ALA A 135 -8.57 5.26 -15.10
CA ALA A 135 -8.88 3.96 -14.50
C ALA A 135 -10.11 3.32 -15.14
N LEU A 136 -11.17 4.09 -15.41
CA LEU A 136 -12.37 3.57 -16.07
C LEU A 136 -12.08 3.14 -17.51
N ALA A 137 -11.30 3.93 -18.26
CA ALA A 137 -10.87 3.55 -19.60
C ALA A 137 -10.04 2.26 -19.59
N LEU A 138 -9.11 2.11 -18.63
CA LEU A 138 -8.35 0.87 -18.47
C LEU A 138 -9.27 -0.32 -18.16
N ALA A 139 -10.20 -0.13 -17.22
CA ALA A 139 -11.14 -1.17 -16.82
C ALA A 139 -12.01 -1.63 -17.99
N GLU A 140 -12.49 -0.70 -18.82
CA GLU A 140 -13.22 -1.01 -20.04
C GLU A 140 -12.37 -1.83 -21.03
N VAL A 141 -11.16 -1.36 -21.33
CA VAL A 141 -10.24 -2.04 -22.28
C VAL A 141 -9.88 -3.45 -21.81
N LEU A 142 -9.69 -3.63 -20.49
CA LEU A 142 -9.35 -4.93 -19.92
C LEU A 142 -10.57 -5.80 -19.60
N GLY A 143 -11.80 -5.28 -19.69
CA GLY A 143 -13.02 -5.99 -19.27
C GLY A 143 -13.05 -6.27 -17.76
N LEU A 144 -12.62 -5.32 -16.93
CA LEU A 144 -12.64 -5.41 -15.47
C LEU A 144 -13.91 -4.73 -14.92
N SER A 145 -14.50 -5.32 -13.87
CA SER A 145 -15.54 -4.65 -13.10
C SER A 145 -14.92 -3.55 -12.24
N CYS A 146 -15.11 -2.29 -12.61
CA CYS A 146 -14.58 -1.14 -11.87
C CYS A 146 -15.70 -0.17 -11.49
N GLU A 147 -15.79 0.16 -10.21
CA GLU A 147 -16.71 1.17 -9.71
C GLU A 147 -15.99 2.51 -9.48
N ALA A 148 -16.61 3.60 -9.92
CA ALA A 148 -16.14 4.95 -9.65
C ALA A 148 -16.82 5.53 -8.41
N VAL A 149 -16.01 5.89 -7.41
CA VAL A 149 -16.43 6.65 -6.24
C VAL A 149 -16.08 8.12 -6.48
N THR A 150 -17.08 8.86 -6.97
CA THR A 150 -16.94 10.29 -7.22
C THR A 150 -17.28 11.07 -5.95
N VAL A 151 -16.28 11.75 -5.37
CA VAL A 151 -16.41 12.45 -4.08
C VAL A 151 -16.56 13.95 -4.25
N THR A 152 -17.29 14.56 -3.33
CA THR A 152 -17.47 16.01 -3.22
C THR A 152 -16.43 16.64 -2.28
N GLU A 153 -16.22 17.96 -2.39
CA GLU A 153 -15.32 18.70 -1.48
C GLU A 153 -15.77 18.59 -0.01
N GLN A 154 -17.08 18.55 0.24
CA GLN A 154 -17.66 18.36 1.57
C GLN A 154 -17.35 16.97 2.15
N GLU A 155 -17.44 15.92 1.33
CA GLU A 155 -17.04 14.57 1.75
C GLU A 155 -15.53 14.49 2.00
N VAL A 156 -14.72 15.17 1.19
CA VAL A 156 -13.26 15.27 1.42
C VAL A 156 -12.98 15.94 2.77
N GLU A 157 -13.70 17.00 3.14
CA GLU A 157 -13.54 17.64 4.44
C GLU A 157 -13.90 16.69 5.60
N ALA A 158 -15.01 15.96 5.49
CA ALA A 158 -15.43 14.99 6.50
C ALA A 158 -14.42 13.83 6.64
N ALA A 159 -13.95 13.29 5.52
CA ALA A 159 -12.92 12.25 5.49
C ALA A 159 -11.60 12.76 6.08
N LEU A 160 -11.20 13.99 5.76
CA LEU A 160 -9.98 14.60 6.30
C LEU A 160 -10.02 14.71 7.84
N ARG A 161 -11.18 15.05 8.42
CA ARG A 161 -11.37 15.05 9.88
C ARG A 161 -11.18 13.66 10.48
N ALA A 162 -11.77 12.63 9.88
CA ALA A 162 -11.58 11.26 10.34
C ALA A 162 -10.11 10.81 10.25
N VAL A 163 -9.43 11.17 9.15
CA VAL A 163 -8.00 10.89 8.93
C VAL A 163 -7.13 11.59 9.96
N VAL A 164 -7.34 12.88 10.23
CA VAL A 164 -6.61 13.60 11.28
C VAL A 164 -6.84 12.95 12.65
N GLY A 165 -8.07 12.51 12.94
CA GLY A 165 -8.40 11.82 14.18
C GLY A 165 -7.62 10.51 14.41
N VAL A 166 -7.36 9.71 13.37
CA VAL A 166 -6.62 8.45 13.51
C VAL A 166 -5.10 8.60 13.38
N LEU A 167 -4.63 9.61 12.63
CA LEU A 167 -3.20 9.86 12.44
C LEU A 167 -2.61 10.82 13.48
N GLY A 168 -3.45 11.55 14.21
CA GLY A 168 -3.08 12.54 15.24
C GLY A 168 -2.58 13.85 14.65
N ALA A 169 -1.41 13.84 13.99
CA ALA A 169 -0.78 15.04 13.44
C ALA A 169 -0.11 14.77 12.09
N PRO A 170 -0.87 14.35 11.05
CA PRO A 170 -0.28 14.07 9.75
C PRO A 170 0.24 15.36 9.09
N ASN A 171 1.33 15.23 8.32
CA ASN A 171 1.72 16.29 7.39
C ASN A 171 0.75 16.32 6.19
N PRO A 172 0.72 17.42 5.39
CA PRO A 172 -0.20 17.56 4.26
C PRO A 172 -0.17 16.42 3.25
N VAL A 173 1.01 15.87 2.96
CA VAL A 173 1.16 14.79 1.97
C VAL A 173 0.51 13.54 2.50
N ASP A 174 0.84 13.13 3.73
CA ASP A 174 0.23 11.97 4.37
C ASP A 174 -1.29 12.11 4.51
N ALA A 175 -1.76 13.27 4.97
CA ALA A 175 -3.20 13.54 5.09
C ALA A 175 -3.92 13.37 3.75
N SER A 176 -3.32 13.85 2.65
CA SER A 176 -3.93 13.75 1.31
C SER A 176 -3.96 12.32 0.75
N ILE A 177 -2.91 11.52 1.00
CA ILE A 177 -2.87 10.11 0.60
C ILE A 177 -3.88 9.31 1.42
N ALA A 178 -3.81 9.44 2.75
CA ALA A 178 -4.73 8.81 3.69
C ALA A 178 -6.20 9.16 3.42
N THR A 179 -6.50 10.41 3.03
CA THR A 179 -7.87 10.80 2.63
C THR A 179 -8.33 10.12 1.35
N THR A 180 -7.42 9.86 0.41
CA THR A 180 -7.76 9.09 -0.80
C THR A 180 -8.04 7.64 -0.45
N GLU A 181 -7.17 7.04 0.36
CA GLU A 181 -7.30 5.66 0.84
C GLU A 181 -8.52 5.44 1.74
N TYR A 182 -8.95 6.47 2.48
CA TYR A 182 -10.15 6.44 3.30
C TYR A 182 -11.40 6.10 2.48
N PHE A 183 -11.54 6.69 1.30
CA PHE A 183 -12.68 6.41 0.43
C PHE A 183 -12.60 5.02 -0.20
N VAL A 184 -11.39 4.55 -0.53
CA VAL A 184 -11.15 3.18 -1.01
C VAL A 184 -11.54 2.17 0.07
N ALA A 185 -11.06 2.37 1.31
CA ALA A 185 -11.38 1.54 2.46
C ALA A 185 -12.88 1.55 2.80
N ARG A 186 -13.51 2.73 2.76
CA ARG A 186 -14.97 2.88 2.94
C ARG A 186 -15.74 2.04 1.94
N TRP A 187 -15.45 2.22 0.65
CA TRP A 187 -16.10 1.48 -0.43
C TRP A 187 -15.96 -0.03 -0.26
N ALA A 188 -14.76 -0.48 0.09
CA ALA A 188 -14.45 -1.90 0.28
C ALA A 188 -15.23 -2.50 1.45
N GLY A 189 -15.19 -1.83 2.61
CA GLY A 189 -15.88 -2.27 3.83
C GLY A 189 -17.40 -2.32 3.65
N GLU A 190 -17.99 -1.30 3.02
CA GLU A 190 -19.43 -1.24 2.71
C GLU A 190 -19.90 -2.36 1.78
N ARG A 191 -18.99 -2.92 0.96
CA ARG A 191 -19.26 -4.04 0.04
C ARG A 191 -18.82 -5.40 0.59
N GLY A 192 -18.32 -5.44 1.83
CA GLY A 192 -17.89 -6.67 2.49
C GLY A 192 -16.52 -7.19 2.03
N TYR A 193 -15.76 -6.41 1.26
CA TYR A 193 -14.37 -6.73 0.94
C TYR A 193 -13.50 -6.44 2.17
N ARG A 194 -12.72 -7.43 2.61
CA ARG A 194 -11.82 -7.26 3.76
C ARG A 194 -10.38 -6.96 3.36
N ARG A 195 -10.02 -7.25 2.11
CA ARG A 195 -8.67 -7.09 1.58
C ARG A 195 -8.69 -6.20 0.33
N ILE A 196 -7.79 -5.24 0.29
CA ILE A 196 -7.66 -4.29 -0.82
C ILE A 196 -6.24 -4.39 -1.37
N LEU A 197 -6.08 -4.96 -2.56
CA LEU A 197 -4.80 -4.97 -3.26
C LEU A 197 -4.51 -3.56 -3.77
N ALA A 198 -3.33 -3.03 -3.46
CA ALA A 198 -2.96 -1.67 -3.82
C ALA A 198 -1.50 -1.57 -4.27
N GLY A 199 -1.17 -0.52 -5.03
CA GLY A 199 0.10 -0.36 -5.72
C GLY A 199 1.25 0.23 -4.88
N GLN A 200 1.07 0.42 -3.56
CA GLN A 200 2.10 0.99 -2.69
C GLN A 200 3.38 0.12 -2.66
N GLY A 201 4.52 0.79 -2.46
CA GLY A 201 5.86 0.19 -2.46
C GLY A 201 6.54 0.21 -3.83
N ALA A 202 5.79 0.29 -4.93
CA ALA A 202 6.37 0.35 -6.28
C ALA A 202 7.31 1.56 -6.46
N ASP A 203 6.96 2.71 -5.89
CA ASP A 203 7.72 3.93 -6.09
C ASP A 203 9.06 3.91 -5.36
N GLU A 204 9.07 3.40 -4.13
CA GLU A 204 10.25 3.20 -3.31
C GLU A 204 11.19 2.16 -3.93
N LEU A 205 10.64 1.08 -4.46
CA LEU A 205 11.43 -0.03 -5.01
C LEU A 205 11.99 0.26 -6.41
N PHE A 206 11.21 0.93 -7.26
CA PHE A 206 11.55 1.13 -8.68
C PHE A 206 11.83 2.59 -9.05
N GLY A 207 11.87 3.51 -8.09
CA GLY A 207 12.22 4.90 -8.37
C GLY A 207 11.10 5.67 -9.09
N GLY A 208 9.87 5.55 -8.59
CA GLY A 208 8.70 6.14 -9.24
C GLY A 208 8.37 7.60 -8.84
N TYR A 209 9.05 8.20 -7.87
CA TYR A 209 8.86 9.61 -7.49
C TYR A 209 9.65 10.59 -8.36
N ALA A 210 9.08 11.77 -8.63
CA ALA A 210 9.70 12.79 -9.49
C ALA A 210 11.07 13.25 -8.95
N ARG A 211 11.20 13.35 -7.62
CA ARG A 211 12.44 13.71 -6.93
C ARG A 211 13.64 12.79 -7.24
N TYR A 212 13.40 11.57 -7.74
CA TYR A 212 14.48 10.65 -8.10
C TYR A 212 15.16 11.00 -9.42
N LEU A 213 14.50 11.75 -10.31
CA LEU A 213 15.09 12.21 -11.57
C LEU A 213 16.24 13.19 -11.34
N GLU A 214 16.18 13.94 -10.24
CA GLU A 214 17.13 14.99 -9.89
C GLU A 214 18.06 14.56 -8.73
N SER A 215 17.99 13.28 -8.33
CA SER A 215 18.76 12.81 -7.18
C SER A 215 20.26 12.69 -7.52
N PRO A 216 21.14 13.35 -6.74
CA PRO A 216 22.59 13.21 -6.92
C PRO A 216 23.11 11.83 -6.50
N ASP A 217 22.41 11.16 -5.57
CA ASP A 217 22.65 9.79 -5.15
C ASP A 217 21.33 9.03 -5.13
N LEU A 218 21.00 8.45 -6.28
CA LEU A 218 19.78 7.69 -6.47
C LEU A 218 19.74 6.45 -5.56
N ALA A 219 20.87 5.79 -5.33
CA ALA A 219 20.92 4.59 -4.49
C ALA A 219 20.52 4.92 -3.05
N ALA A 220 21.13 5.95 -2.47
CA ALA A 220 20.78 6.41 -1.12
C ALA A 220 19.33 6.92 -1.04
N SER A 221 18.84 7.59 -2.08
CA SER A 221 17.47 8.11 -2.13
C SER A 221 16.41 6.99 -2.21
N LEU A 222 16.71 5.90 -2.90
CA LEU A 222 15.86 4.71 -2.94
C LEU A 222 15.89 3.98 -1.60
N ALA A 223 17.08 3.80 -1.00
CA ALA A 223 17.22 3.20 0.32
C ALA A 223 16.40 3.95 1.38
N ALA A 224 16.52 5.29 1.43
CA ALA A 224 15.72 6.12 2.33
C ALA A 224 14.20 6.02 2.06
N GLY A 225 13.80 5.80 0.80
CA GLY A 225 12.40 5.52 0.47
C GLY A 225 11.92 4.19 1.06
N VAL A 226 12.74 3.14 0.94
CA VAL A 226 12.44 1.81 1.51
C VAL A 226 12.38 1.86 3.03
N ASP A 227 13.27 2.61 3.67
CA ASP A 227 13.29 2.78 5.13
C ASP A 227 12.04 3.51 5.67
N ASP A 228 11.37 4.31 4.84
CA ASP A 228 10.14 5.02 5.20
C ASP A 228 8.87 4.16 5.05
N ILE A 229 8.94 3.00 4.38
CA ILE A 229 7.79 2.12 4.13
C ILE A 229 7.02 1.77 5.41
N PRO A 230 7.64 1.36 6.54
CA PRO A 230 6.91 1.03 7.76
C PRO A 230 6.01 2.17 8.27
N ARG A 231 6.42 3.42 8.09
CA ARG A 231 5.61 4.59 8.45
C ARG A 231 4.42 4.75 7.49
N GLN A 232 4.64 4.55 6.19
CA GLN A 232 3.59 4.62 5.18
C GLN A 232 2.53 3.52 5.40
N VAL A 233 2.93 2.27 5.58
CA VAL A 233 1.97 1.17 5.81
C VAL A 233 1.20 1.35 7.12
N ALA A 234 1.81 1.96 8.15
CA ALA A 234 1.10 2.30 9.38
C ALA A 234 0.02 3.36 9.15
N ARG A 235 0.30 4.38 8.32
CA ARG A 235 -0.71 5.37 7.90
C ARG A 235 -1.87 4.70 7.16
N ASP A 236 -1.55 3.89 6.15
CA ASP A 236 -2.54 3.22 5.30
C ASP A 236 -3.41 2.26 6.14
N GLY A 237 -2.79 1.50 7.04
CA GLY A 237 -3.46 0.58 7.95
C GLY A 237 -4.38 1.28 8.96
N ALA A 238 -3.97 2.43 9.51
CA ALA A 238 -4.81 3.22 10.41
C ALA A 238 -6.13 3.63 9.75
N VAL A 239 -6.07 4.06 8.49
CA VAL A 239 -7.25 4.44 7.70
C VAL A 239 -8.10 3.23 7.33
N ALA A 240 -7.47 2.14 6.86
CA ALA A 240 -8.18 0.91 6.48
C ALA A 240 -8.98 0.31 7.65
N SER A 241 -8.44 0.42 8.87
CA SER A 241 -9.04 -0.10 10.10
C SER A 241 -10.40 0.55 10.44
N LEU A 242 -10.64 1.79 10.01
CA LEU A 242 -11.91 2.50 10.22
C LEU A 242 -13.11 1.77 9.60
N TYR A 243 -12.84 0.92 8.61
CA TYR A 243 -13.85 0.19 7.84
C TYR A 243 -13.69 -1.34 7.93
N GLY A 244 -12.89 -1.83 8.87
CA GLY A 244 -12.64 -3.28 9.02
C GLY A 244 -11.97 -3.91 7.80
N THR A 245 -11.18 -3.12 7.05
CA THR A 245 -10.44 -3.55 5.86
C THR A 245 -8.94 -3.51 6.10
N ALA A 246 -8.18 -4.16 5.22
CA ALA A 246 -6.72 -4.10 5.21
C ALA A 246 -6.19 -3.93 3.79
N PHE A 247 -5.18 -3.07 3.62
CA PHE A 247 -4.41 -3.02 2.39
C PHE A 247 -3.45 -4.20 2.32
N SER A 248 -3.35 -4.78 1.12
CA SER A 248 -2.45 -5.86 0.76
C SER A 248 -1.57 -5.36 -0.38
N LEU A 249 -0.25 -5.50 -0.24
CA LEU A 249 0.73 -4.71 -1.00
C LEU A 249 1.65 -5.65 -1.78
N PRO A 250 1.26 -6.08 -3.01
CA PRO A 250 2.02 -7.05 -3.79
C PRO A 250 3.48 -6.64 -4.05
N TYR A 251 3.76 -5.36 -4.23
CA TYR A 251 5.13 -4.90 -4.47
C TYR A 251 6.04 -5.04 -3.25
N LEU A 252 5.47 -5.11 -2.04
CA LEU A 252 6.21 -5.35 -0.80
C LEU A 252 6.35 -6.84 -0.46
N ASP A 253 5.91 -7.73 -1.35
CA ASP A 253 6.24 -9.14 -1.26
C ASP A 253 7.76 -9.33 -1.34
N LEU A 254 8.32 -10.16 -0.46
CA LEU A 254 9.77 -10.28 -0.34
C LEU A 254 10.45 -10.89 -1.58
N ARG A 255 9.71 -11.61 -2.43
CA ARG A 255 10.20 -12.03 -3.76
C ARG A 255 10.36 -10.83 -4.68
N VAL A 256 9.37 -9.93 -4.71
CA VAL A 256 9.42 -8.70 -5.52
C VAL A 256 10.53 -7.77 -5.00
N VAL A 257 10.66 -7.63 -3.68
CA VAL A 257 11.74 -6.84 -3.06
C VAL A 257 13.11 -7.42 -3.41
N ALA A 258 13.29 -8.74 -3.34
CA ALA A 258 14.55 -9.39 -3.72
C ALA A 258 14.90 -9.16 -5.19
N ALA A 259 13.94 -9.35 -6.10
CA ALA A 259 14.11 -9.07 -7.53
C ALA A 259 14.42 -7.58 -7.79
N ALA A 260 13.69 -6.67 -7.15
CA ALA A 260 13.89 -5.23 -7.30
C ALA A 260 15.25 -4.75 -6.77
N ARG A 261 15.75 -5.34 -5.67
CA ARG A 261 17.07 -5.01 -5.10
C ARG A 261 18.23 -5.45 -5.99
N ALA A 262 18.05 -6.49 -6.80
CA ALA A 262 19.08 -6.95 -7.74
C ALA A 262 19.27 -6.01 -8.94
N ILE A 263 18.30 -5.13 -9.21
CA ILE A 263 18.36 -4.18 -10.33
C ILE A 263 19.18 -2.94 -9.92
N PRO A 264 20.22 -2.56 -10.68
CA PRO A 264 20.98 -1.35 -10.43
C PRO A 264 20.11 -0.08 -10.40
N PRO A 265 20.32 0.85 -9.45
CA PRO A 265 19.55 2.09 -9.37
C PRO A 265 19.48 2.88 -10.69
N ALA A 266 20.58 2.93 -11.46
CA ALA A 266 20.64 3.63 -12.74
C ALA A 266 19.75 3.01 -13.84
N GLU A 267 19.35 1.74 -13.69
CA GLU A 267 18.40 1.08 -14.60
C GLU A 267 16.95 1.32 -14.19
N LYS A 268 16.71 1.66 -12.91
CA LYS A 268 15.37 1.99 -12.40
C LYS A 268 14.89 3.35 -12.88
N VAL A 269 15.80 4.32 -12.95
CA VAL A 269 15.56 5.69 -13.39
C VAL A 269 16.61 6.08 -14.42
N CYS A 270 16.22 6.10 -15.70
CA CYS A 270 17.14 6.31 -16.81
C CYS A 270 16.51 7.21 -17.88
N GLY A 271 17.28 8.12 -18.48
CA GLY A 271 16.83 8.92 -19.63
C GLY A 271 15.58 9.78 -19.38
N GLY A 272 15.37 10.23 -18.14
CA GLY A 272 14.15 10.96 -17.74
C GLY A 272 12.94 10.07 -17.44
N VAL A 273 13.07 8.75 -17.62
CA VAL A 273 12.03 7.76 -17.35
C VAL A 273 12.21 7.18 -15.95
N ARG A 274 11.12 7.16 -15.19
CA ARG A 274 11.03 6.56 -13.85
C ARG A 274 10.46 5.15 -13.95
N LYS A 275 10.83 4.28 -12.99
CA LYS A 275 10.30 2.92 -12.82
C LYS A 275 10.35 2.08 -14.08
N LEU A 276 11.46 2.21 -14.81
CA LEU A 276 11.63 1.56 -16.11
C LEU A 276 11.43 0.03 -16.06
N PRO A 277 12.03 -0.73 -15.11
CA PRO A 277 11.83 -2.18 -15.06
C PRO A 277 10.38 -2.58 -14.79
N LEU A 278 9.67 -1.81 -13.96
CA LEU A 278 8.25 -2.07 -13.69
C LEU A 278 7.39 -1.77 -14.93
N ARG A 279 7.73 -0.73 -15.71
CA ARG A 279 7.04 -0.42 -16.97
C ARG A 279 7.27 -1.50 -18.02
N GLU A 280 8.49 -2.03 -18.13
CA GLU A 280 8.81 -3.14 -19.04
C GLU A 280 8.00 -4.40 -18.72
N VAL A 281 7.81 -4.71 -17.44
CA VAL A 281 6.88 -5.77 -17.03
C VAL A 281 5.45 -5.39 -17.41
N ALA A 282 5.02 -4.16 -17.08
CA ALA A 282 3.65 -3.71 -17.34
C ALA A 282 3.27 -3.72 -18.83
N GLU A 283 4.20 -3.43 -19.75
CA GLU A 283 3.99 -3.46 -21.20
C GLU A 283 3.63 -4.87 -21.72
N ARG A 284 3.96 -5.93 -20.97
CA ARG A 284 3.59 -7.32 -21.30
C ARG A 284 2.16 -7.67 -20.89
N HIS A 285 1.58 -6.93 -19.95
CA HIS A 285 0.27 -7.20 -19.35
C HIS A 285 -0.78 -6.13 -19.67
N LEU A 286 -0.36 -4.95 -20.11
CA LEU A 286 -1.21 -3.79 -20.34
C LEU A 286 -1.02 -3.26 -21.76
N PRO A 287 -2.07 -2.64 -22.35
CA PRO A 287 -1.89 -1.81 -23.54
C PRO A 287 -0.85 -0.71 -23.29
N LEU A 288 -0.04 -0.42 -24.32
CA LEU A 288 1.12 0.48 -24.21
C LEU A 288 0.78 1.86 -23.62
N GLU A 289 -0.41 2.40 -23.90
CA GLU A 289 -0.87 3.69 -23.36
C GLU A 289 -1.03 3.70 -21.83
N PHE A 290 -1.34 2.54 -21.22
CA PHE A 290 -1.46 2.40 -19.77
C PHE A 290 -0.11 2.05 -19.12
N ALA A 291 0.75 1.31 -19.81
CA ALA A 291 2.08 0.96 -19.33
C ALA A 291 3.07 2.13 -19.38
N SER A 292 3.03 2.95 -20.43
CA SER A 292 4.01 4.01 -20.69
C SER A 292 3.57 5.40 -20.21
N GLY A 293 2.29 5.61 -19.93
CA GLY A 293 1.77 6.95 -19.63
C GLY A 293 2.42 7.62 -18.40
N GLU A 294 2.39 8.95 -18.42
CA GLU A 294 2.93 9.77 -17.34
C GLU A 294 2.23 9.48 -16.01
N LYS A 295 2.99 9.61 -14.93
CA LYS A 295 2.53 9.30 -13.58
C LYS A 295 2.14 10.58 -12.84
N LYS A 296 0.89 10.64 -12.36
CA LYS A 296 0.48 11.47 -11.23
C LYS A 296 0.35 10.58 -9.99
N ALA A 297 0.80 11.05 -8.83
CA ALA A 297 0.54 10.32 -7.58
C ALA A 297 -0.96 10.40 -7.24
N MET A 298 -1.50 9.40 -6.54
CA MET A 298 -2.97 9.21 -6.43
C MET A 298 -3.69 10.45 -5.89
N GLN A 299 -3.12 11.13 -4.90
CA GLN A 299 -3.71 12.32 -4.28
C GLN A 299 -3.84 13.50 -5.25
N TYR A 300 -2.98 13.55 -6.27
CA TYR A 300 -3.02 14.56 -7.32
C TYR A 300 -3.91 14.13 -8.48
N GLY A 301 -3.85 12.84 -8.85
CA GLY A 301 -4.64 12.25 -9.92
C GLY A 301 -6.14 12.22 -9.61
N SER A 302 -6.50 11.93 -8.36
CA SER A 302 -7.86 11.95 -7.82
C SER A 302 -8.42 13.37 -7.62
N GLY A 303 -7.56 14.38 -7.57
CA GLY A 303 -7.92 15.77 -7.27
C GLY A 303 -8.07 16.08 -5.77
N ILE A 304 -7.90 15.10 -4.88
CA ILE A 304 -8.08 15.29 -3.42
C ILE A 304 -7.11 16.33 -2.86
N TRP A 305 -5.84 16.34 -3.30
CA TRP A 305 -4.89 17.38 -2.90
C TRP A 305 -5.39 18.80 -3.21
N LYS A 306 -6.00 18.98 -4.39
CA LYS A 306 -6.55 20.27 -4.81
C LYS A 306 -7.75 20.67 -3.94
N ALA A 307 -8.65 19.72 -3.64
CA ALA A 307 -9.78 19.94 -2.75
C ALA A 307 -9.33 20.34 -1.33
N ILE A 308 -8.33 19.65 -0.77
CA ILE A 308 -7.74 20.01 0.54
C ILE A 308 -7.15 21.43 0.50
N GLY A 309 -6.45 21.79 -0.57
CA GLY A 309 -5.91 23.15 -0.75
C GLY A 309 -7.00 24.24 -0.82
N HIS A 310 -8.13 23.94 -1.47
CA HIS A 310 -9.30 24.82 -1.50
C HIS A 310 -9.94 24.96 -0.12
N LEU A 311 -10.18 23.84 0.58
CA LEU A 311 -10.73 23.81 1.95
C LEU A 311 -9.85 24.59 2.92
N SER A 312 -8.53 24.40 2.87
CA SER A 312 -7.56 25.16 3.68
C SER A 312 -7.69 26.67 3.44
N SER A 313 -7.78 27.09 2.18
CA SER A 313 -7.94 28.50 1.82
C SER A 313 -9.30 29.08 2.25
N LYS A 314 -10.38 28.30 2.08
CA LYS A 314 -11.75 28.67 2.47
C LYS A 314 -11.90 28.85 3.99
N ASN A 315 -11.15 28.07 4.78
CA ASN A 315 -11.13 28.16 6.25
C ASN A 315 -10.08 29.15 6.78
N GLY A 316 -9.56 30.07 5.95
CA GLY A 316 -8.68 31.15 6.39
C GLY A 316 -7.19 30.83 6.43
N TYR A 317 -6.77 29.59 6.16
CA TYR A 317 -5.37 29.16 6.13
C TYR A 317 -4.73 29.36 4.76
N LYS A 318 -4.62 30.62 4.32
CA LYS A 318 -4.06 30.96 3.00
C LYS A 318 -2.64 30.38 2.86
N LYS A 319 -2.47 29.44 1.93
CA LYS A 319 -1.20 28.73 1.62
C LYS A 319 -0.63 27.86 2.76
N SER A 320 -1.42 27.50 3.76
CA SER A 320 -0.96 26.65 4.87
C SER A 320 -1.92 25.49 5.13
N VAL A 321 -1.80 24.42 4.32
CA VAL A 321 -2.51 23.16 4.60
C VAL A 321 -2.12 22.62 5.97
N GLN A 322 -0.85 22.73 6.35
CA GLN A 322 -0.39 22.28 7.67
C GLN A 322 -1.13 23.00 8.81
N GLY A 323 -1.30 24.32 8.73
CA GLY A 323 -2.04 25.08 9.75
C GLY A 323 -3.49 24.64 9.87
N TYR A 324 -4.15 24.38 8.74
CA TYR A 324 -5.52 23.88 8.71
C TYR A 324 -5.65 22.49 9.36
N LEU A 325 -4.72 21.58 9.08
CA LEU A 325 -4.69 20.26 9.71
C LEU A 325 -4.42 20.33 11.22
N THR A 326 -3.51 21.21 11.64
CA THR A 326 -3.23 21.41 13.07
C THR A 326 -4.44 21.92 13.83
N ASP A 327 -5.20 22.86 13.26
CA ASP A 327 -6.42 23.40 13.85
C ASP A 327 -7.51 22.33 13.98
N MET A 328 -7.72 21.58 12.89
CA MET A 328 -8.64 20.44 12.87
C MET A 328 -8.31 19.40 13.96
N GLY A 329 -7.03 19.13 14.21
CA GLY A 329 -6.60 18.25 15.29
C GLY A 329 -6.88 18.81 16.70
N ARG A 330 -6.75 20.13 16.90
CA ARG A 330 -7.04 20.78 18.20
C ARG A 330 -8.52 20.72 18.55
N ASP A 331 -9.38 21.02 17.58
CA ASP A 331 -10.85 20.94 17.74
C ASP A 331 -11.30 19.54 18.19
N MET A 332 -10.60 18.49 17.74
CA MET A 332 -10.93 17.11 18.07
C MET A 332 -10.38 16.64 19.42
N HIS A 333 -9.23 17.17 19.85
CA HIS A 333 -8.53 16.72 21.06
C HIS A 333 -8.64 17.70 22.24
N GLY A 334 -9.36 18.81 22.10
CA GLY A 334 -9.75 19.69 23.21
C GLY A 334 -8.57 20.45 23.84
N HIS A 335 -7.65 20.97 23.03
CA HIS A 335 -6.54 21.82 23.47
C HIS A 335 -6.69 23.26 22.97
#